data_AF-G0J7P0-F1
#
_entry.id   AF-G0J7P0-F1
#
_cell.length_a   1.000
_cell.length_b   1.000
_cell.length_c   1.000
_cell.angle_alpha   90.00
_cell.angle_beta   90.00
_cell.angle_gamma   90.00
#
_symmetry.space_group_name_H-M   'P 1'
#
loop_
_entity.id
_entity.type
_entity.pdbx_description
1 polymer ?
#
loop_
_entity_poly.entity_id
_entity_poly.type
_entity_poly.pdbx_seq_one_letter_code
_entity_poly.pdbx_strand_id
1 'polypeptide(L)'
;MKNLFLILMVTLIIAVICLKVTAQTPPGLSEINEGKNLMAQNFRALSRAVLILGALFGLLGGLRIYNNWQMGKGNIDIEVAGWFGACIFLSVLGVFLSALYQVPIA
;
A
#
# COMPACT_ATOMS: atom_id res chain seq x y z
N MET A 1 6.25 -11.46 -66.06
CA MET A 1 6.96 -11.97 -64.85
C MET A 1 7.46 -10.86 -63.92
N LYS A 2 8.07 -9.76 -64.42
CA LYS A 2 8.51 -8.62 -63.58
C LYS A 2 7.41 -8.00 -62.70
N ASN A 3 6.20 -7.81 -63.25
CA ASN A 3 5.10 -7.19 -62.50
C ASN A 3 4.57 -8.10 -61.38
N LEU A 4 4.61 -9.42 -61.57
CA LEU A 4 4.21 -10.40 -60.55
C LEU A 4 5.20 -10.42 -59.38
N PHE A 5 6.50 -10.33 -59.68
CA PHE A 5 7.56 -10.20 -58.66
C PHE A 5 7.44 -8.89 -57.88
N LEU A 6 7.13 -7.79 -58.57
CA LEU A 6 6.91 -6.48 -57.93
C LEU A 6 5.71 -6.52 -56.97
N ILE A 7 4.59 -7.12 -57.37
CA ILE A 7 3.38 -7.25 -56.54
C ILE A 7 3.68 -8.09 -55.29
N LEU A 8 4.39 -9.21 -55.44
CA LEU A 8 4.76 -10.08 -54.32
C LEU A 8 5.65 -9.33 -53.30
N MET A 9 6.64 -8.58 -53.78
CA MET A 9 7.51 -7.75 -52.93
C MET A 9 6.73 -6.67 -52.17
N VAL A 10 5.80 -5.99 -52.84
CA VAL A 10 4.95 -4.96 -52.21
C VAL A 10 4.03 -5.59 -51.15
N THR A 11 3.43 -6.74 -51.42
CA THR A 11 2.58 -7.43 -50.44
C THR A 11 3.35 -7.91 -49.22
N LEU A 12 4.60 -8.37 -49.40
CA LEU A 12 5.48 -8.79 -48.31
C LEU A 12 5.87 -7.60 -47.42
N ILE A 13 6.20 -6.45 -48.03
CA ILE A 13 6.54 -5.22 -47.30
C ILE A 13 5.34 -4.74 -46.47
N ILE A 14 4.13 -4.75 -47.03
CA ILE A 14 2.91 -4.36 -46.32
C ILE A 14 2.64 -5.32 -45.15
N ALA A 15 2.81 -6.63 -45.33
CA ALA A 15 2.64 -7.62 -44.27
C ALA A 15 3.63 -7.42 -43.10
N VAL A 16 4.90 -7.08 -43.39
CA VAL A 16 5.92 -6.77 -42.37
C VAL A 16 5.61 -5.49 -41.59
N ILE A 17 4.99 -4.50 -42.23
CA ILE A 17 4.56 -3.25 -41.56
C ILE A 17 3.36 -3.52 -40.64
N CYS A 18 2.39 -4.34 -41.07
CA CYS A 18 1.22 -4.69 -40.26
C CYS A 18 1.56 -5.53 -39.03
N LEU A 19 2.65 -6.30 -39.03
CA LEU A 19 3.14 -7.04 -37.86
C LEU A 19 3.54 -6.14 -36.68
N LYS A 20 3.76 -4.83 -36.90
CA LYS A 20 4.02 -3.86 -35.81
C LYS A 20 2.76 -3.33 -35.14
N VAL A 21 1.58 -3.74 -35.57
CA VAL A 21 0.32 -3.43 -34.88
C VAL A 21 0.05 -4.49 -33.80
N THR A 22 1.01 -4.68 -32.90
CA THR A 22 0.81 -5.49 -31.70
C THR A 22 0.19 -4.63 -30.62
N ALA A 23 -1.04 -4.97 -30.26
CA ALA A 23 -1.74 -4.65 -29.01
C ALA A 23 -1.80 -3.16 -28.62
N GLN A 24 -2.88 -2.49 -29.03
CA GLN A 24 -3.33 -1.32 -28.28
C GLN A 24 -3.69 -1.79 -26.86
N THR A 25 -2.85 -1.44 -25.87
CA THR A 25 -3.28 -1.49 -24.47
C THR A 25 -4.58 -0.72 -24.35
N PRO A 26 -5.61 -1.25 -23.66
CA PRO A 26 -6.86 -0.51 -23.48
C PRO A 26 -6.56 0.90 -22.96
N PRO A 27 -7.07 1.96 -23.61
CA PRO A 27 -6.88 3.32 -23.12
C PRO A 27 -7.43 3.41 -21.68
N GLY A 28 -6.68 4.01 -20.75
CA GLY A 28 -7.06 4.09 -19.33
C GLY A 28 -6.38 3.05 -18.42
N LEU A 29 -5.80 1.96 -18.94
CA LEU A 29 -5.18 0.93 -18.08
C LEU A 29 -3.86 1.42 -17.44
N SER A 30 -3.12 2.29 -18.14
CA SER A 30 -1.91 2.91 -17.62
C SER A 30 -2.22 3.83 -16.44
N GLU A 31 -3.23 4.67 -16.62
CA GLU A 31 -3.70 5.66 -15.66
C GLU A 31 -4.31 5.00 -14.42
N ILE A 32 -5.06 3.90 -14.59
CA ILE A 32 -5.57 3.09 -13.46
C ILE A 32 -4.42 2.46 -12.66
N ASN A 33 -3.40 1.91 -13.34
CA ASN A 33 -2.25 1.32 -12.65
C ASN A 33 -1.42 2.38 -11.92
N GLU A 34 -1.25 3.56 -12.50
CA GLU A 34 -0.62 4.70 -11.85
C GLU A 34 -1.41 5.16 -10.62
N GLY A 35 -2.73 5.31 -10.75
CA GLY A 35 -3.62 5.66 -9.64
C GLY A 35 -3.57 4.65 -8.49
N LYS A 36 -3.50 3.34 -8.80
CA LYS A 36 -3.33 2.28 -7.79
C LYS A 36 -1.99 2.41 -7.05
N ASN A 37 -0.91 2.71 -7.76
CA ASN A 37 0.41 2.87 -7.16
C ASN A 37 0.47 4.08 -6.22
N LEU A 38 -0.12 5.21 -6.64
CA LEU A 38 -0.22 6.41 -5.82
C LEU A 38 -1.05 6.16 -4.55
N MET A 39 -2.19 5.49 -4.67
CA MET A 39 -3.00 5.11 -3.50
C MET A 39 -2.25 4.19 -2.55
N ALA A 40 -1.56 3.17 -3.07
CA ALA A 40 -0.75 2.27 -2.25
C ALA A 40 0.40 3.01 -1.56
N GLN A 41 1.06 3.96 -2.24
CA GLN A 41 2.14 4.75 -1.66
C GLN A 41 1.62 5.68 -0.54
N ASN A 42 0.51 6.37 -0.78
CA ASN A 42 -0.12 7.24 0.22
C ASN A 42 -0.56 6.43 1.44
N PHE A 43 -1.13 5.26 1.23
CA PHE A 43 -1.51 4.37 2.31
C PHE A 43 -0.32 3.94 3.15
N ARG A 44 0.79 3.52 2.52
CA ARG A 44 2.03 3.16 3.24
C ARG A 44 2.59 4.34 4.04
N ALA A 45 2.59 5.54 3.46
CA ALA A 45 3.06 6.74 4.16
C ALA A 45 2.21 7.05 5.39
N LEU A 46 0.88 6.98 5.25
CA LEU A 46 -0.06 7.18 6.36
C LEU A 46 0.09 6.09 7.44
N SER A 47 0.18 4.81 7.05
CA SER A 47 0.38 3.71 8.00
C SER A 47 1.63 3.90 8.84
N ARG A 48 2.75 4.30 8.22
CA ARG A 48 4.01 4.59 8.94
C ARG A 48 3.85 5.76 9.90
N ALA A 49 3.19 6.84 9.47
CA ALA A 49 2.93 7.99 10.32
C ALA A 49 2.09 7.62 11.55
N VAL A 50 1.02 6.83 11.36
CA VAL A 50 0.17 6.35 12.46
C VAL A 50 0.92 5.42 13.41
N LEU A 51 1.79 4.53 12.91
CA LEU A 51 2.60 3.67 13.77
C LEU A 51 3.58 4.46 14.63
N ILE A 52 4.21 5.50 14.07
CA ILE A 52 5.10 6.40 14.83
C ILE A 52 4.31 7.13 15.91
N LEU A 53 3.15 7.71 15.57
CA LEU A 53 2.29 8.39 16.54
C LEU A 53 1.77 7.42 17.62
N GLY A 54 1.38 6.21 17.24
CA GLY A 54 0.95 5.16 18.15
C GLY A 54 2.04 4.77 19.13
N ALA A 55 3.30 4.66 18.68
CA ALA A 55 4.45 4.41 19.55
C ALA A 55 4.67 5.56 20.55
N LEU A 56 4.57 6.81 20.09
CA LEU A 56 4.70 7.99 20.95
C LEU A 56 3.61 8.03 22.02
N PHE A 57 2.34 7.88 21.63
CA PHE A 57 1.22 7.87 22.58
C PHE A 57 1.26 6.64 23.51
N GLY A 58 1.74 5.50 23.02
CA GLY A 58 1.99 4.31 23.85
C GLY A 58 3.02 4.57 24.94
N LEU A 59 4.16 5.18 24.61
CA LEU A 59 5.18 5.57 25.59
C LEU A 59 4.65 6.60 26.59
N LEU A 60 3.97 7.65 26.11
CA LEU A 60 3.39 8.68 26.97
C LEU A 60 2.32 8.11 27.92
N GLY A 61 1.49 7.19 27.44
CA GLY A 61 0.51 6.47 28.25
C GLY A 61 1.16 5.64 29.35
N GLY A 62 2.22 4.90 29.02
CA GLY A 62 2.99 4.13 29.99
C GLY A 62 3.65 5.01 31.05
N LEU A 63 4.21 6.15 30.64
CA LEU A 63 4.80 7.12 31.56
C LEU A 63 3.77 7.70 32.53
N ARG A 64 2.56 8.02 32.05
CA ARG A 64 1.45 8.48 32.89
C ARG A 64 1.07 7.42 33.94
N ILE A 65 0.95 6.17 33.53
CA ILE A 65 0.57 5.07 34.44
C ILE A 65 1.66 4.86 35.49
N TYR A 66 2.92 4.87 35.09
CA TYR A 66 4.05 4.81 36.02
C TYR A 66 4.00 5.95 37.03
N ASN A 67 3.77 7.18 36.58
CA ASN A 67 3.63 8.33 37.49
C ASN A 67 2.44 8.16 38.45
N ASN A 68 1.30 7.68 37.96
CA ASN A 68 0.13 7.38 38.80
C ASN A 68 0.43 6.33 39.87
N TRP A 69 1.21 5.31 39.52
CA TRP A 69 1.64 4.28 40.45
C TRP A 69 2.56 4.85 41.54
N GLN A 70 3.54 5.67 41.18
CA GLN A 70 4.43 6.33 42.16
C GLN A 70 3.67 7.30 43.11
N MET A 71 2.57 7.89 42.65
CA MET A 71 1.69 8.72 43.48
C MET A 71 0.73 7.93 44.37
N GLY A 72 0.75 6.60 44.33
CA GLY A 72 -0.13 5.74 45.14
C GLY A 72 -1.60 5.82 44.74
N LYS A 73 -1.91 6.17 43.48
CA LYS A 73 -3.31 6.13 43.01
C LYS A 73 -3.82 4.69 42.98
N GLY A 74 -5.10 4.51 43.33
CA GLY A 74 -5.78 3.22 43.18
C GLY A 74 -6.05 2.86 41.71
N ASN A 75 -6.41 1.61 41.46
CA ASN A 75 -6.83 1.08 40.15
C ASN A 75 -5.75 1.07 39.05
N ILE A 76 -4.46 1.04 39.42
CA ILE A 76 -3.35 0.93 38.47
C ILE A 76 -3.46 -0.33 37.61
N ASP A 77 -3.91 -1.45 38.19
CA ASP A 77 -4.05 -2.72 37.46
C ASP A 77 -4.98 -2.59 36.23
N ILE A 78 -6.08 -1.84 36.38
CA ILE A 78 -7.04 -1.58 35.29
C ILE A 78 -6.43 -0.61 34.27
N GLU A 79 -5.72 0.43 34.71
CA GLU A 79 -5.03 1.36 33.81
C GLU A 79 -3.95 0.66 32.97
N VAL A 80 -3.14 -0.20 33.59
CA VAL A 80 -2.10 -1.01 32.94
C VAL A 80 -2.74 -1.97 31.94
N ALA A 81 -3.79 -2.70 32.33
CA ALA A 81 -4.49 -3.62 31.44
C ALA A 81 -5.10 -2.90 30.22
N GLY A 82 -5.72 -1.74 30.43
CA GLY A 82 -6.29 -0.91 29.36
C GLY A 82 -5.23 -0.38 28.39
N TRP A 83 -4.11 0.11 28.92
CA TRP A 83 -2.98 0.57 28.10
C TRP A 83 -2.34 -0.57 27.31
N PHE A 84 -2.10 -1.71 27.95
CA PHE A 84 -1.52 -2.87 27.29
C PHE A 84 -2.44 -3.41 26.18
N GLY A 85 -3.75 -3.48 26.45
CA GLY A 85 -4.75 -3.84 25.45
C GLY A 85 -4.76 -2.89 24.25
N ALA A 86 -4.64 -1.58 24.49
CA ALA A 86 -4.54 -0.59 23.42
C ALA A 86 -3.27 -0.78 22.55
N CYS A 87 -2.13 -1.10 23.16
CA CYS A 87 -0.89 -1.39 22.45
C CYS A 87 -1.00 -2.64 21.55
N ILE A 88 -1.64 -3.70 22.04
CA ILE A 88 -1.92 -4.91 21.24
C ILE A 88 -2.86 -4.58 20.09
N PHE A 89 -3.96 -3.88 20.38
CA PHE A 89 -4.94 -3.49 19.36
C PHE A 89 -4.27 -2.72 18.21
N LEU A 90 -3.44 -1.72 18.53
CA LEU A 90 -2.69 -0.95 17.52
C LEU A 90 -1.73 -1.82 16.70
N SER A 91 -1.07 -2.78 17.35
CA SER A 91 -0.13 -3.69 16.68
C SER A 91 -0.83 -4.61 15.68
N VAL A 92 -2.00 -5.14 16.04
CA VAL A 92 -2.81 -6.01 15.16
C VAL A 92 -3.52 -5.19 14.08
N LEU A 93 -3.93 -3.95 14.38
CA LEU A 93 -4.62 -3.07 13.44
C LEU A 93 -3.82 -2.84 12.16
N GLY A 94 -2.49 -2.74 12.25
CA GLY A 94 -1.62 -2.61 11.07
C GLY A 94 -1.74 -3.80 10.09
N VAL A 95 -1.79 -5.02 10.63
CA VAL A 95 -1.97 -6.24 9.83
C VAL A 95 -3.37 -6.32 9.24
N PHE A 96 -4.39 -6.00 10.04
CA PHE A 96 -5.79 -5.99 9.60
C PHE A 96 -6.00 -5.02 8.42
N LEU A 97 -5.48 -3.80 8.54
CA LEU A 97 -5.59 -2.78 7.50
C LEU A 97 -4.82 -3.17 6.23
N SER A 98 -3.63 -3.76 6.37
CA SER A 98 -2.86 -4.30 5.25
C SER A 98 -3.64 -5.37 4.49
N ALA A 99 -4.29 -6.29 5.20
CA ALA A 99 -5.11 -7.34 4.61
C ALA A 99 -6.38 -6.79 3.95
N LEU A 100 -7.06 -5.82 4.57
CA LEU A 100 -8.28 -5.23 4.05
C LEU A 100 -8.05 -4.49 2.71
N TYR A 101 -6.94 -3.75 2.61
CA TYR A 101 -6.63 -2.95 1.42
C TYR A 101 -5.67 -3.64 0.45
N GLN A 102 -5.22 -4.87 0.74
CA GLN A 102 -4.26 -5.62 -0.07
C GLN A 102 -2.95 -4.83 -0.31
N VAL A 103 -2.58 -3.96 0.64
CA VAL A 103 -1.34 -3.18 0.58
C VAL A 103 -0.35 -3.79 1.56
N PRO A 104 0.78 -4.36 1.12
CA PRO A 104 1.74 -4.96 2.02
C PRO A 104 2.36 -3.91 2.96
N ILE A 105 2.41 -4.25 4.24
CA ILE A 105 3.18 -3.57 5.28
C ILE A 105 4.66 -3.92 5.05
N ALA A 106 5.36 -3.02 4.36
CA ALA A 106 6.81 -3.04 4.15
C ALA A 106 7.48 -1.97 5.02
#